data_AF-A0A1Y2SS42-F1
#
_entry.id   AF-A0A1Y2SS42-F1
#
_cell.length_a   1.000
_cell.length_b   1.000
_cell.length_c   1.000
_cell.angle_alpha   90.00
_cell.angle_beta   90.00
_cell.angle_gamma   90.00
#
_symmetry.space_group_name_H-M   'P 1'
#
loop_
_entity.id
_entity.type
_entity.pdbx_description
1 polymer ?
#
loop_
_entity_poly.entity_id
_entity_poly.type
_entity_poly.pdbx_seq_one_letter_code
_entity_poly.pdbx_strand_id
1 'polypeptide(L)' 'MNSNHKLMSSYTKPTRSQIARTVATSTAIETGQDSRRIEEELKAKREKFAHLKLAG' A
#
# COMPACT_ATOMS: atom_id res chain seq x y z
N MET A 1 20.60 -24.92 30.52
CA MET A 1 20.60 -25.11 29.05
C MET A 1 19.68 -24.06 28.45
N ASN A 2 20.28 -23.17 27.67
CA ASN A 2 19.71 -21.90 27.22
C ASN A 2 19.02 -22.10 25.85
N SER A 3 17.78 -21.66 25.69
CA SER A 3 17.18 -21.45 24.37
C SER A 3 16.26 -20.24 24.42
N ASN A 4 16.88 -19.06 24.36
CA ASN A 4 16.20 -17.81 24.03
C ASN A 4 15.69 -17.91 22.58
N HIS A 5 14.45 -18.39 22.41
CA HIS A 5 13.77 -18.41 21.13
C HIS A 5 13.34 -16.97 20.80
N LYS A 6 14.30 -16.13 20.39
CA LYS A 6 14.02 -14.82 19.82
C LYS A 6 13.24 -15.08 18.54
N LEU A 7 11.91 -14.94 18.60
CA LEU A 7 11.02 -14.91 17.45
C LEU A 7 11.53 -13.83 16.51
N MET A 8 12.37 -14.24 15.55
CA MET A 8 12.74 -13.40 14.43
C MET A 8 11.45 -13.21 13.65
N SER A 9 10.74 -12.12 13.95
CA SER A 9 9.57 -11.68 13.19
C SER A 9 10.01 -11.54 11.74
N SER A 10 9.66 -12.52 10.91
CA SER A 10 9.99 -12.52 9.50
C SER A 10 9.19 -11.39 8.85
N TYR A 11 9.88 -10.34 8.43
CA TYR A 11 9.25 -9.23 7.71
C TYR A 11 8.54 -9.77 6.47
N THR A 12 7.21 -9.67 6.47
CA THR A 12 6.40 -10.03 5.31
C THR A 12 6.18 -8.76 4.50
N LYS A 13 6.69 -8.75 3.26
CA LYS A 13 6.50 -7.61 2.37
C LYS A 13 4.99 -7.38 2.14
N PRO A 14 4.47 -6.17 2.39
CA PRO A 14 3.05 -5.90 2.21
C PRO A 14 2.67 -6.05 0.73
N THR A 15 1.47 -6.59 0.51
CA THR A 15 0.88 -6.69 -0.83
C THR A 15 0.61 -5.29 -1.38
N ARG A 16 0.59 -5.17 -2.71
CA ARG A 16 0.24 -3.90 -3.37
C ARG A 16 -1.14 -3.37 -2.96
N SER A 17 -2.11 -4.27 -2.75
CA SER A 17 -3.44 -3.90 -2.25
C SER A 17 -3.40 -3.34 -0.83
N GLN A 18 -2.56 -3.89 0.05
CA GLN A 18 -2.39 -3.36 1.40
C GLN A 18 -1.78 -1.95 1.34
N ILE A 19 -0.76 -1.74 0.53
CA ILE A 19 -0.16 -0.41 0.33
C ILE A 19 -1.20 0.58 -0.20
N ALA A 20 -1.97 0.21 -1.24
CA ALA A 20 -2.99 1.08 -1.83
C ALA A 20 -4.05 1.50 -0.80
N ARG A 21 -4.55 0.56 0.02
CA ARG A 21 -5.51 0.85 1.08
C ARG A 21 -4.93 1.78 2.14
N THR A 22 -3.71 1.53 2.59
CA THR A 22 -3.06 2.39 3.60
C THR A 22 -2.90 3.81 3.07
N VAL A 23 -2.42 3.98 1.84
CA VAL A 23 -2.25 5.30 1.20
C VAL A 23 -3.61 5.99 1.04
N ALA A 24 -4.62 5.29 0.51
CA ALA A 24 -5.94 5.88 0.33
C ALA A 24 -6.55 6.33 1.66
N THR A 25 -6.37 5.54 2.72
CA THR A 25 -6.85 5.88 4.07
C THR A 25 -6.12 7.10 4.63
N SER A 26 -4.80 7.18 4.53
CA SER A 26 -4.06 8.35 5.02
C SER A 26 -4.41 9.62 4.25
N THR A 27 -4.54 9.52 2.92
CA THR A 27 -4.93 10.65 2.09
C THR A 27 -6.38 11.07 2.35
N ALA A 28 -7.30 10.13 2.57
CA ALA A 28 -8.68 10.43 2.96
C ALA A 28 -8.73 11.24 4.26
N ILE A 29 -7.95 10.84 5.28
CA ILE A 29 -7.84 11.55 6.55
C ILE A 29 -7.30 12.97 6.35
N GLU A 30 -6.23 13.12 5.55
CA GLU A 30 -5.57 14.40 5.32
C GLU A 30 -6.41 15.37 4.48
N THR A 31 -7.14 14.85 3.49
CA THR A 31 -7.90 15.67 2.52
C THR A 31 -9.39 15.79 2.85
N GLY A 32 -9.89 15.00 3.81
CA GLY A 32 -11.31 14.90 4.13
C GLY A 32 -12.17 14.23 3.05
N GLN A 33 -11.55 13.61 2.03
CA GLN A 33 -12.27 12.92 0.96
C GLN A 33 -12.61 11.48 1.36
N ASP A 34 -13.61 10.89 0.69
CA ASP A 34 -13.95 9.48 0.89
C ASP A 34 -12.82 8.56 0.40
N SER A 35 -12.46 7.57 1.22
CA SER A 35 -11.34 6.67 0.92
C SER A 35 -11.62 5.77 -0.27
N ARG A 36 -12.87 5.36 -0.52
CA ARG A 36 -13.23 4.52 -1.68
C ARG A 36 -13.05 5.30 -2.97
N ARG A 37 -13.44 6.57 -2.97
CA ARG A 37 -13.20 7.46 -4.12
C ARG A 37 -11.71 7.55 -4.45
N ILE A 38 -10.85 7.72 -3.45
CA ILE A 38 -9.40 7.77 -3.65
C ILE A 38 -8.85 6.44 -4.19
N GLU A 39 -9.32 5.30 -3.67
CA GLU A 39 -8.93 3.97 -4.16
C GLU A 39 -9.32 3.76 -5.63
N GLU A 40 -10.54 4.15 -6.02
CA GLU A 40 -11.03 4.08 -7.40
C GLU A 40 -10.21 4.98 -8.33
N GLU A 41 -9.94 6.23 -7.92
CA GLU A 41 -9.10 7.15 -8.69
C GLU A 41 -7.67 6.62 -8.86
N LEU A 42 -7.10 6.01 -7.83
CA LEU A 42 -5.77 5.39 -7.88
C LEU A 42 -5.74 4.20 -8.84
N LYS A 43 -6.78 3.37 -8.82
CA LYS A 43 -6.94 2.25 -9.75
C LYS A 43 -7.06 2.74 -11.19
N ALA A 44 -7.90 3.73 -11.46
CA ALA A 44 -8.10 4.30 -12.79
C ALA A 44 -6.82 4.95 -13.33
N LYS A 45 -6.09 5.72 -12.51
CA LYS A 45 -4.79 6.30 -12.89
C LYS A 45 -3.78 5.20 -13.20
N ARG A 46 -3.73 4.14 -12.39
CA ARG A 46 -2.83 3.02 -12.64
C ARG A 46 -3.12 2.34 -13.98
N GLU A 47 -4.38 2.07 -14.30
CA GLU A 47 -4.77 1.49 -15.58
C GLU A 47 -4.39 2.42 -16.74
N LYS A 48 -4.71 3.71 -16.60
CA LYS A 48 -4.36 4.74 -17.59
C LYS A 48 -2.86 4.79 -17.86
N PHE A 49 -2.02 4.67 -16.83
CA PHE A 49 -0.57 4.78 -16.93
C PHE A 49 0.14 3.42 -16.91
N ALA A 50 -0.56 2.30 -17.16
CA ALA A 50 0.04 0.97 -17.13
C ALA A 50 1.15 0.76 -18.17
N HIS A 51 1.13 1.56 -19.24
CA HIS A 51 2.14 1.60 -20.29
C HIS A 51 3.40 2.39 -19.89
N LEU A 52 3.33 3.20 -18.83
CA LEU A 52 4.49 3.91 -18.32
C LEU A 52 5.31 2.95 -17.46
N LYS A 53 6.56 2.73 -17.88
CA LYS A 53 7.58 2.12 -17.05
C LYS A 53 8.45 3.24 -16.50
N LEU A 54 8.67 3.23 -15.18
CA LEU A 54 9.71 4.07 -14.59
C LEU A 54 11.05 3.66 -15.21
N ALA A 55 11.79 4.63 -15.75
CA ALA A 55 13.18 4.42 -16.13
C ALA A 55 13.93 4.08 -14.84
N GLY A 56 14.37 2.83 -14.74
CA GLY A 56 15.17 2.31 -13.63
C GLY A 56 16.64 2.39 -13.94
#